data_AF-A0A7W0F9Y6-F1
#
_entry.id   AF-A0A7W0F9Y6-F1
#
_cell.length_a   1.000
_cell.length_b   1.000
_cell.length_c   1.000
_cell.angle_alpha   90.00
_cell.angle_beta   90.00
_cell.angle_gamma   90.00
#
_symmetry.space_group_name_H-M   'P 1'
#
loop_
_entity.id
_entity.type
_entity.pdbx_description
1 polymer ?
#
loop_
_entity_poly.entity_id
_entity_poly.type
_entity_poly.pdbx_seq_one_letter_code
_entity_poly.pdbx_strand_id
1 'polypeptide(L)'
;MPETALGLFRVNVPYIHSSGLVGIGFSLFVIVVASMNLVMDFDFIEQGANAGAPKYMEWYAAFGLMVTLVWLYIEIVRLLVKMRERK
;
A
#
# COMPACT_ATOMS: atom_id res chain seq x y z
N MET A 1 17.10 -17.58 -46.58
CA MET A 1 16.05 -16.62 -46.17
C MET A 1 15.84 -16.73 -44.66
N PRO A 2 16.61 -15.97 -43.84
CA PRO A 2 16.54 -15.97 -42.38
C PRO A 2 15.74 -14.77 -41.81
N GLU A 3 14.76 -14.25 -42.55
CA GLU A 3 13.95 -13.08 -42.14
C GLU A 3 12.81 -13.39 -41.13
N THR A 4 12.49 -14.65 -40.84
CA THR A 4 11.35 -15.01 -39.99
C THR A 4 11.65 -15.01 -38.48
N ALA A 5 12.93 -15.11 -38.08
CA ALA A 5 13.32 -15.14 -36.66
C ALA A 5 13.26 -13.75 -35.98
N LEU A 6 13.48 -12.66 -36.74
CA LEU A 6 13.42 -11.28 -36.24
C LEU A 6 11.99 -10.74 -36.08
N GLY A 7 10.99 -11.41 -36.66
CA GLY A 7 9.57 -11.03 -36.51
C GLY A 7 8.96 -11.40 -35.15
N LEU A 8 9.47 -12.46 -34.50
CA LEU A 8 8.98 -12.95 -33.21
C LEU A 8 9.50 -12.12 -32.02
N PHE A 9 10.61 -11.39 -32.18
CA PHE A 9 11.09 -10.42 -31.18
C PHE A 9 10.42 -9.05 -31.29
N ARG A 10 9.53 -8.86 -32.28
CA ARG A 10 8.61 -7.71 -32.37
C ARG A 10 7.22 -8.07 -31.85
N VAL A 11 7.12 -9.04 -30.95
CA VAL A 11 6.00 -9.06 -29.99
C VAL A 11 6.23 -7.89 -29.04
N ASN A 12 5.85 -6.72 -29.51
CA ASN A 12 5.46 -5.61 -28.67
C ASN A 12 4.40 -6.20 -27.74
N VAL A 13 4.77 -6.56 -26.52
CA VAL A 13 3.84 -7.03 -25.49
C VAL A 13 2.95 -5.82 -25.19
N PRO A 14 1.75 -5.69 -25.80
CA PRO A 14 0.90 -4.54 -25.62
C PRO A 14 0.12 -4.68 -24.30
N TYR A 15 0.48 -5.66 -23.47
CA TYR A 15 -0.12 -5.88 -22.17
C TYR A 15 0.48 -4.99 -21.09
N ILE A 16 1.52 -4.19 -21.36
CA ILE A 16 2.19 -3.40 -20.32
C ILE A 16 1.54 -2.01 -20.10
N HIS A 17 0.52 -1.65 -20.89
CA HIS A 17 -0.42 -0.60 -20.47
C HIS A 17 -1.41 -1.08 -19.38
N SER A 18 -1.39 -2.37 -19.01
CA SER A 18 -2.20 -2.92 -17.90
C SER A 18 -1.69 -2.57 -16.51
N SER A 19 -0.42 -2.17 -16.37
CA SER A 19 0.22 -1.80 -15.09
C SER A 19 -0.44 -0.61 -14.39
N GLY A 20 -1.18 0.22 -15.13
CA GLY A 20 -1.86 1.36 -14.53
C GLY A 20 -3.20 1.00 -13.86
N LEU A 21 -4.05 0.15 -14.47
CA LEU A 21 -5.41 -0.13 -13.94
C LEU A 21 -5.35 -1.12 -12.78
N VAL A 22 -4.54 -2.17 -12.94
CA VAL A 22 -4.21 -3.12 -11.86
C VAL A 22 -3.47 -2.40 -10.74
N GLY A 23 -2.56 -1.47 -11.07
CA GLY A 23 -1.84 -0.68 -10.08
C GLY A 23 -2.73 0.21 -9.23
N ILE A 24 -3.78 0.84 -9.81
CA ILE A 24 -4.75 1.63 -9.05
C ILE A 24 -5.65 0.74 -8.20
N GLY A 25 -6.19 -0.34 -8.77
CA GLY A 25 -7.06 -1.26 -8.03
C GLY A 25 -6.34 -1.91 -6.84
N PHE A 26 -5.10 -2.36 -7.05
CA PHE A 26 -4.25 -2.91 -6.01
C PHE A 26 -3.98 -1.89 -4.90
N SER A 27 -3.61 -0.66 -5.25
CA SER A 27 -3.32 0.32 -4.22
C SER A 27 -4.57 0.81 -3.47
N LEU A 28 -5.73 0.89 -4.12
CA LEU A 28 -7.00 1.19 -3.45
C LEU A 28 -7.33 0.11 -2.41
N PHE A 29 -7.15 -1.16 -2.78
CA PHE A 29 -7.31 -2.29 -1.87
C PHE A 29 -6.35 -2.19 -0.67
N VAL A 30 -5.08 -1.86 -0.91
CA VAL A 30 -4.09 -1.67 0.16
C VAL A 30 -4.49 -0.55 1.12
N ILE A 31 -5.00 0.59 0.62
CA ILE A 31 -5.49 1.67 1.50
C ILE A 31 -6.61 1.18 2.42
N VAL A 32 -7.58 0.45 1.88
CA VAL A 32 -8.73 -0.04 2.67
C VAL A 32 -8.29 -1.04 3.74
N VAL A 33 -7.38 -1.96 3.39
CA VAL A 33 -6.83 -2.92 4.36
C VAL A 33 -5.98 -2.22 5.42
N ALA A 34 -5.22 -1.19 5.03
CA ALA A 34 -4.38 -0.42 5.94
C ALA A 34 -5.18 0.46 6.91
N SER A 35 -6.27 1.09 6.44
CA SER A 35 -7.13 1.89 7.32
C SER A 35 -7.87 1.00 8.33
N MET A 36 -8.31 -0.20 7.93
CA MET A 36 -8.85 -1.17 8.88
C MET A 36 -7.80 -1.64 9.89
N ASN A 37 -6.55 -1.88 9.47
CA ASN A 37 -5.45 -2.19 10.40
C ASN A 37 -5.22 -1.06 11.41
N LEU A 38 -5.20 0.19 10.97
CA LEU A 38 -5.02 1.34 11.87
C LEU A 38 -6.13 1.43 12.93
N VAL A 39 -7.39 1.21 12.52
CA VAL A 39 -8.54 1.23 13.44
C VAL A 39 -8.45 0.07 14.44
N MET A 40 -8.08 -1.13 13.97
CA MET A 40 -7.88 -2.28 14.86
C MET A 40 -6.70 -2.08 15.81
N ASP A 41 -5.58 -1.54 15.33
CA ASP A 41 -4.42 -1.19 16.15
C ASP A 41 -4.81 -0.19 17.25
N PHE A 42 -5.60 0.83 16.91
CA PHE A 42 -6.09 1.82 17.87
C PHE A 42 -7.01 1.21 18.93
N ASP A 43 -7.98 0.39 18.52
CA ASP A 43 -8.93 -0.28 19.43
C ASP A 43 -8.21 -1.26 20.38
N PHE A 44 -7.20 -1.98 19.87
CA PHE A 44 -6.38 -2.88 20.69
C PHE A 44 -5.58 -2.12 21.75
N ILE A 45 -5.08 -0.93 21.41
CA ILE A 45 -4.32 -0.07 22.31
C ILE A 45 -5.24 0.55 23.36
N GLU A 46 -6.44 0.99 22.98
CA GLU A 46 -7.43 1.55 23.89
C GLU A 46 -7.94 0.51 24.89
N GLN A 47 -8.24 -0.71 24.43
CA GLN A 47 -8.61 -1.83 25.30
C GLN A 47 -7.45 -2.23 26.22
N GLY A 48 -6.22 -2.28 25.72
CA GLY A 48 -5.02 -2.54 26.52
C GLY A 48 -4.79 -1.49 27.61
N ALA A 49 -4.95 -0.21 27.28
CA ALA A 49 -4.84 0.89 28.24
C ALA A 49 -5.96 0.86 29.30
N ASN A 50 -7.21 0.62 28.89
CA ASN A 50 -8.35 0.49 29.81
C ASN A 50 -8.25 -0.73 30.74
N ALA A 51 -7.59 -1.80 30.30
CA ALA A 51 -7.31 -2.98 31.13
C ALA A 51 -6.23 -2.75 32.20
N GLY A 52 -5.66 -1.54 32.30
CA GLY A 52 -4.62 -1.19 33.27
C GLY A 52 -3.23 -1.70 32.87
N ALA A 53 -2.97 -1.86 31.57
CA ALA A 53 -1.67 -2.28 31.09
C ALA A 53 -0.55 -1.33 31.56
N PRO A 54 0.68 -1.84 31.76
CA PRO A 54 1.77 -1.04 32.30
C PRO A 54 2.12 0.19 31.43
N LYS A 55 2.43 1.33 32.05
CA LYS A 55 2.79 2.60 31.38
C LYS A 55 3.87 2.51 30.29
N TYR A 56 4.79 1.54 30.36
CA TYR A 56 5.79 1.35 29.31
C TYR A 56 5.17 0.85 28.00
N MET A 57 4.07 0.10 28.08
CA MET A 57 3.36 -0.47 26.95
C MET A 57 2.62 0.61 26.16
N GLU A 58 2.14 1.67 26.83
CA GLU A 58 1.52 2.85 26.19
C GLU A 58 2.48 3.53 25.22
N TRP A 59 3.76 3.69 25.58
CA TRP A 59 4.75 4.32 24.71
C TRP A 59 5.08 3.46 23.48
N TYR A 60 5.20 2.14 23.65
CA TYR A 60 5.40 1.21 22.53
C TYR A 60 4.19 1.17 21.59
N ALA A 61 2.99 1.19 22.16
CA ALA A 61 1.74 1.27 21.43
C ALA A 61 1.63 2.58 20.61
N ALA A 62 1.92 3.72 21.24
CA ALA A 62 1.93 5.02 20.57
C ALA A 62 2.98 5.09 19.44
N PHE A 63 4.16 4.49 19.64
CA PHE A 63 5.18 4.39 18.59
C PHE A 63 4.72 3.51 17.43
N GLY A 64 4.09 2.36 17.71
CA GLY A 64 3.49 1.49 16.70
C GLY A 64 2.45 2.23 15.84
N LEU A 65 1.52 2.95 16.49
CA LEU A 65 0.54 3.79 15.80
C LEU A 65 1.19 4.86 14.93
N MET A 66 2.25 5.52 15.42
CA MET A 66 2.98 6.52 14.63
C MET A 66 3.57 5.90 13.36
N VAL A 67 4.19 4.73 13.46
CA VAL A 67 4.77 4.04 12.31
C VAL A 67 3.68 3.64 11.30
N THR A 68 2.56 3.09 11.76
CA THR A 68 1.42 2.74 10.90
C THR A 68 0.86 3.98 10.18
N LEU A 69 0.74 5.11 10.87
CA LEU A 69 0.32 6.39 10.28
C LEU A 69 1.30 6.89 9.21
N VAL A 70 2.60 6.88 9.50
CA VAL A 70 3.64 7.31 8.55
C VAL A 70 3.65 6.40 7.32
N TRP A 71 3.51 5.09 7.51
CA TRP A 71 3.44 4.14 6.42
C TRP A 71 2.24 4.41 5.51
N LEU A 72 1.05 4.61 6.10
CA LEU A 72 -0.19 4.90 5.38
C LEU A 72 -0.09 6.24 4.62
N TYR A 73 0.53 7.26 5.23
CA TYR A 73 0.80 8.53 4.56
C TYR A 73 1.64 8.37 3.28
N ILE A 74 2.76 7.63 3.36
CA ILE A 74 3.61 7.40 2.20
C ILE A 74 2.86 6.62 1.11
N GLU A 75 2.04 5.64 1.50
CA GLU A 75 1.28 4.83 0.56
C GLU A 75 0.21 5.66 -0.18
N ILE A 76 -0.49 6.56 0.52
CA ILE A 76 -1.42 7.52 -0.12
C ILE A 76 -0.67 8.41 -1.11
N VAL A 77 0.50 8.95 -0.73
CA VAL A 77 1.30 9.80 -1.62
C VAL A 77 1.76 9.02 -2.86
N ARG A 78 2.22 7.76 -2.69
CA ARG A 78 2.56 6.88 -3.83
C ARG A 78 1.37 6.66 -4.74
N LEU A 79 0.18 6.46 -4.18
CA LEU A 79 -1.04 6.33 -4.96
C LEU A 79 -1.35 7.57 -5.78
N LEU A 80 -1.24 8.73 -5.15
CA LEU A 80 -1.52 10.02 -5.76
C LEU A 80 -0.51 10.30 -6.90
N VAL A 81 0.76 9.95 -6.71
CA VAL A 81 1.78 9.99 -7.77
C VAL A 81 1.43 9.07 -8.92
N LYS A 82 1.04 7.81 -8.65
CA LYS A 82 0.69 6.82 -9.67
C LYS A 82 -0.59 7.18 -10.43
N MET A 83 -1.52 7.87 -9.80
CA MET A 83 -2.69 8.47 -10.47
C MET A 83 -2.29 9.65 -11.35
N ARG A 84 -1.29 10.44 -10.94
CA ARG A 84 -0.79 11.61 -11.69
C ARG A 84 0.07 11.24 -12.89
N GLU A 85 0.90 10.20 -12.80
CA GLU A 85 1.76 9.69 -13.90
C GLU A 85 0.96 9.04 -15.06
N ARG A 86 -0.37 8.95 -14.94
CA ARG A 86 -1.26 8.47 -16.00
C ARG A 86 -1.60 9.54 -17.05
N LYS A 87 -1.04 10.74 -16.95
CA LYS A 87 -1.08 11.82 -17.95
C LYS A 87 0.31 11.96 -18.57
#